data_AF-A0A2H3JD82-F1
#
_entry.id   AF-A0A2H3JD82-F1
#
_cell.length_a   1.000
_cell.length_b   1.000
_cell.length_c   1.000
_cell.angle_alpha   90.00
_cell.angle_beta   90.00
_cell.angle_gamma   90.00
#
_symmetry.space_group_name_H-M   'P 1'
#
loop_
_entity.id
_entity.type
_entity.pdbx_description
1 polymer ?
#
loop_
_entity_poly.entity_id
_entity_poly.type
_entity_poly.pdbx_seq_one_letter_code
_entity_poly.pdbx_strand_id
1 'polypeptide(L)'
;MSADDLIAQWGRVGIQIHEAATVLFEKSKKSLVGDGTFLGFITAVLNQVPNALQPEPPYDMFGYLIYAQAGSSVQRRVSDVMPGDIIVLQDAKFKGHKGLQMYHQTVGAGEPLYAVIADCEVKKSKVKVFQANQHVGQQTVESASYRLEDLKSGSIKIYRVLET
;
A
#
# COMPACT_ATOMS: atom_id res chain seq x y z
N MET A 1 8.54 -16.66 8.74
CA MET A 1 7.91 -16.05 9.93
C MET A 1 6.52 -16.64 10.05
N SER A 2 6.11 -16.99 11.25
CA SER A 2 4.72 -17.41 11.51
C SER A 2 3.77 -16.19 11.44
N ALA A 3 2.46 -16.45 11.42
CA ALA A 3 1.47 -15.36 11.48
C ALA A 3 1.61 -14.56 12.79
N ASP A 4 1.86 -15.23 13.91
CA ASP A 4 2.05 -14.58 15.21
C ASP A 4 3.30 -13.70 15.24
N ASP A 5 4.42 -14.17 14.66
CA ASP A 5 5.63 -13.35 14.52
C ASP A 5 5.36 -12.09 13.69
N LEU A 6 4.55 -12.21 12.64
CA LEU A 6 4.19 -11.10 11.77
C LEU A 6 3.22 -10.12 12.45
N ILE A 7 2.33 -10.58 13.33
CA ILE A 7 1.50 -9.69 14.16
C ILE A 7 2.38 -8.96 15.17
N ALA A 8 3.35 -9.65 15.79
CA ALA A 8 4.27 -9.04 16.73
C ALA A 8 5.16 -7.97 16.06
N GLN A 9 5.67 -8.24 14.85
CA GLN A 9 6.39 -7.24 14.04
C GLN A 9 5.52 -6.03 13.72
N TRP A 10 4.26 -6.26 13.32
CA TRP A 10 3.31 -5.17 13.06
C TRP A 10 3.11 -4.28 14.29
N GLY A 11 3.01 -4.87 15.48
CA GLY A 11 2.86 -4.11 16.73
C GLY A 11 4.07 -3.23 17.07
N ARG A 12 5.27 -3.54 16.56
CA ARG A 12 6.50 -2.77 16.82
C ARG A 12 6.66 -1.59 15.86
N VAL A 13 6.45 -1.80 14.57
CA VAL A 13 6.66 -0.75 13.55
C VAL A 13 5.43 -0.40 12.72
N GLY A 14 4.52 -1.35 12.46
CA GLY A 14 3.35 -1.14 11.60
C GLY A 14 2.37 -0.08 12.10
N ILE A 15 2.11 -0.03 13.41
CA ILE A 15 1.25 1.01 14.02
C ILE A 15 1.85 2.41 13.79
N GLN A 16 3.16 2.56 14.04
CA GLN A 16 3.86 3.83 13.87
C GLN A 16 3.87 4.28 12.40
N ILE A 17 4.03 3.33 11.47
CA ILE A 17 3.96 3.60 10.02
C ILE A 17 2.57 4.11 9.63
N HIS A 18 1.51 3.50 10.17
CA HIS A 18 0.15 3.94 9.92
C HIS A 18 -0.11 5.37 10.45
N GLU A 19 0.37 5.67 11.67
CA GLU A 19 0.27 7.01 12.27
C GLU A 19 1.03 8.05 11.45
N ALA A 20 2.29 7.76 11.07
CA ALA A 20 3.11 8.64 10.24
C ALA A 20 2.47 8.90 8.87
N ALA A 21 1.92 7.87 8.23
CA ALA A 21 1.21 8.01 6.97
C ALA A 21 -0.05 8.88 7.10
N THR A 22 -0.79 8.75 8.21
CA THR A 22 -1.96 9.59 8.49
C THR A 22 -1.58 11.06 8.68
N VAL A 23 -0.50 11.32 9.44
CA VAL A 23 0.02 12.69 9.63
C VAL A 23 0.47 13.30 8.31
N LEU A 24 1.20 12.54 7.48
CA LEU A 24 1.66 13.01 6.17
C LEU A 24 0.51 13.22 5.19
N PHE A 25 -0.52 12.36 5.22
CA PHE A 25 -1.74 12.55 4.43
C PHE A 25 -2.39 13.90 4.75
N GLU A 26 -2.56 14.21 6.04
CA GLU A 26 -3.14 15.49 6.46
C GLU A 26 -2.24 16.69 6.13
N LYS A 27 -0.93 16.56 6.33
CA LYS A 27 0.06 17.58 5.99
C LYS A 27 0.09 17.88 4.49
N SER A 28 -0.13 16.87 3.64
CA SER A 28 -0.07 17.00 2.18
C SER A 28 -1.05 18.04 1.62
N LYS A 29 -2.11 18.37 2.36
CA LYS A 29 -3.10 19.40 1.99
C LYS A 29 -2.49 20.81 1.92
N LYS A 30 -1.30 21.02 2.51
CA LYS A 30 -0.64 22.33 2.58
C LYS A 30 0.79 22.33 2.07
N SER A 31 1.43 21.17 1.96
CA SER A 31 2.84 21.07 1.57
C SER A 31 3.12 19.75 0.87
N LEU A 32 4.07 19.76 -0.06
CA LEU A 32 4.59 18.55 -0.70
C LEU A 32 5.14 17.56 0.34
N VAL A 33 4.90 16.26 0.12
CA VAL A 33 5.47 15.16 0.89
C VAL A 33 6.43 14.37 -0.02
N GLY A 34 7.65 14.13 0.48
CA GLY A 34 8.71 13.52 -0.33
C GLY A 34 9.01 14.38 -1.57
N ASP A 35 9.04 13.74 -2.73
CA ASP A 35 9.17 14.37 -4.05
C ASP A 35 7.86 14.33 -4.87
N GLY A 36 6.76 13.93 -4.25
CA GLY A 36 5.45 13.75 -4.91
C GLY A 36 5.29 12.45 -5.69
N THR A 37 6.30 11.58 -5.73
CA THR A 37 6.19 10.23 -6.31
C THR A 37 5.60 9.24 -5.31
N PHE A 38 5.11 8.10 -5.78
CA PHE A 38 4.64 7.02 -4.91
C PHE A 38 5.74 6.55 -3.96
N LEU A 39 6.93 6.28 -4.49
CA LEU A 39 8.07 5.86 -3.68
C LEU A 39 8.50 6.95 -2.70
N GLY A 40 8.55 8.21 -3.13
CA GLY A 40 8.89 9.34 -2.27
C GLY A 40 7.93 9.51 -1.10
N PHE A 41 6.63 9.22 -1.28
CA PHE A 41 5.68 9.15 -0.18
C PHE A 41 6.03 8.01 0.79
N ILE A 42 6.30 6.79 0.31
CA ILE A 42 6.67 5.67 1.17
C ILE A 42 7.94 5.96 1.96
N THR A 43 8.99 6.45 1.31
CA THR A 43 10.24 6.82 1.97
C THR A 43 10.02 7.92 3.00
N ALA A 44 9.20 8.93 2.72
CA ALA A 44 8.87 9.98 3.69
C ALA A 44 8.11 9.45 4.93
N VAL A 45 7.27 8.43 4.77
CA VAL A 45 6.59 7.73 5.88
C VAL A 45 7.61 6.93 6.69
N LEU A 46 8.39 6.07 6.04
CA LEU A 46 9.33 5.17 6.71
C LEU A 46 10.45 5.93 7.43
N ASN A 47 10.85 7.10 6.94
CA ASN A 47 11.81 7.98 7.61
C ASN A 47 11.30 8.58 8.93
N GLN A 48 9.98 8.56 9.19
CA GLN A 48 9.42 9.00 10.48
C GLN A 48 9.38 7.90 11.53
N VAL A 49 9.76 6.67 11.17
CA VAL A 49 9.75 5.50 12.05
C VAL A 49 11.18 4.98 12.18
N PRO A 50 11.95 5.40 13.22
CA PRO A 50 13.40 5.21 13.28
C PRO A 50 13.90 3.77 13.09
N ASN A 51 13.11 2.78 13.53
CA ASN A 51 13.49 1.37 13.47
C ASN A 51 12.83 0.62 12.30
N ALA A 52 12.09 1.31 11.42
CA ALA A 52 11.48 0.66 10.28
C ALA A 52 12.54 0.35 9.21
N LEU A 53 12.51 -0.87 8.68
CA LEU A 53 13.30 -1.26 7.53
C LEU A 53 13.07 -0.26 6.38
N GLN A 54 14.15 0.37 5.94
CA GLN A 54 14.12 1.30 4.83
C GLN A 54 14.11 0.54 3.49
N PRO A 55 13.41 1.06 2.47
CA PRO A 55 13.36 0.42 1.17
C PRO A 55 14.69 0.67 0.43
N GLU A 56 15.20 -0.36 -0.24
CA GLU A 56 16.44 -0.29 -1.01
C GLU A 56 16.16 -0.55 -2.50
N PRO A 57 16.94 0.05 -3.43
CA PRO A 57 16.88 -0.31 -4.85
C PRO A 57 17.03 -1.83 -5.04
N PRO A 58 16.20 -2.47 -5.90
CA PRO A 58 15.34 -1.87 -6.92
C PRO A 58 13.91 -1.52 -6.45
N TYR A 59 13.68 -1.41 -5.14
CA TYR A 59 12.40 -1.04 -4.52
C TYR A 59 11.24 -2.00 -4.78
N ASP A 60 11.56 -3.28 -4.98
CA ASP A 60 10.57 -4.35 -5.18
C ASP A 60 10.15 -5.04 -3.87
N MET A 61 10.81 -4.72 -2.75
CA MET A 61 10.59 -5.31 -1.42
C MET A 61 10.59 -4.23 -0.32
N PHE A 62 9.69 -4.38 0.66
CA PHE A 62 9.52 -3.44 1.78
C PHE A 62 9.48 -4.18 3.14
N GLY A 63 10.05 -5.38 3.21
CA GLY A 63 9.99 -6.27 4.37
C GLY A 63 9.48 -7.66 3.99
N TYR A 64 8.68 -8.27 4.86
CA TYR A 64 8.19 -9.64 4.66
C TYR A 64 6.94 -9.66 3.77
N LEU A 65 7.00 -10.40 2.67
CA LEU A 65 5.85 -10.57 1.76
C LEU A 65 4.74 -11.39 2.47
N ILE A 66 3.63 -10.73 2.81
CA ILE A 66 2.49 -11.37 3.50
C ILE A 66 1.37 -11.79 2.54
N TYR A 67 1.24 -11.10 1.41
CA TYR A 67 0.21 -11.35 0.41
C TYR A 67 0.77 -11.15 -1.00
N ALA A 68 0.44 -12.06 -1.91
CA ALA A 68 0.75 -11.91 -3.33
C ALA A 68 -0.39 -12.47 -4.19
N GLN A 69 -0.77 -11.69 -5.20
CA GLN A 69 -1.80 -12.03 -6.17
C GLN A 69 -1.36 -11.61 -7.57
N ALA A 70 -1.65 -12.43 -8.57
CA ALA A 70 -1.48 -12.10 -9.99
C ALA A 70 -2.79 -12.41 -10.74
N GLY A 71 -3.37 -11.39 -11.40
CA GLY A 71 -4.73 -11.47 -11.92
C GLY A 71 -5.72 -11.94 -10.84
N SER A 72 -6.55 -12.92 -11.12
CA SER A 72 -7.47 -13.48 -10.13
C SER A 72 -6.85 -14.51 -9.17
N SER A 73 -5.57 -14.87 -9.33
CA SER A 73 -4.93 -15.94 -8.57
C SER A 73 -4.14 -15.42 -7.37
N VAL A 74 -4.55 -15.82 -6.16
CA VAL A 74 -3.80 -15.56 -4.92
C VAL A 74 -2.73 -16.63 -4.75
N GLN A 75 -1.48 -16.21 -4.83
CA GLN A 75 -0.30 -17.08 -4.75
C GLN A 75 0.22 -17.22 -3.32
N ARG A 76 -0.01 -16.20 -2.49
CA ARG A 76 0.47 -16.16 -1.11
C ARG A 76 -0.48 -15.39 -0.21
N ARG A 77 -0.76 -15.96 0.96
CA ARG A 77 -1.42 -15.30 2.09
C ARG A 77 -0.96 -15.97 3.38
N VAL A 78 -0.07 -15.31 4.12
CA VAL A 78 0.58 -15.88 5.32
C VAL A 78 0.27 -15.12 6.61
N SER A 79 -0.33 -13.94 6.51
CA SER A 79 -0.89 -13.14 7.61
C SER A 79 -2.05 -12.30 7.05
N ASP A 80 -2.94 -11.84 7.92
CA ASP A 80 -3.89 -10.79 7.56
C ASP A 80 -3.17 -9.46 7.29
N VAL A 81 -3.73 -8.71 6.35
CA VAL A 81 -3.31 -7.36 5.98
C VAL A 81 -3.80 -6.39 7.05
N MET A 82 -2.94 -5.47 7.46
CA MET A 82 -3.21 -4.50 8.52
C MET A 82 -2.81 -3.07 8.11
N PRO A 83 -3.40 -2.03 8.72
CA PRO A 83 -2.95 -0.66 8.53
C PRO A 83 -1.46 -0.50 8.81
N GLY A 84 -0.75 0.24 7.95
CA GLY A 84 0.70 0.39 8.00
C GLY A 84 1.49 -0.62 7.17
N ASP A 85 0.87 -1.70 6.69
CA ASP A 85 1.51 -2.54 5.67
C ASP A 85 1.67 -1.76 4.35
N ILE A 86 2.67 -2.13 3.55
CA ILE A 86 2.94 -1.51 2.23
C ILE A 86 2.34 -2.36 1.13
N ILE A 87 1.54 -1.77 0.25
CA ILE A 87 1.02 -2.41 -0.96
C ILE A 87 1.73 -1.89 -2.20
N VAL A 88 2.06 -2.82 -3.09
CA VAL A 88 2.64 -2.58 -4.41
C VAL A 88 1.68 -3.11 -5.47
N LEU A 89 1.26 -2.24 -6.38
CA LEU A 89 0.40 -2.57 -7.51
C LEU A 89 1.19 -2.35 -8.79
N GLN A 90 1.29 -3.37 -9.63
CA GLN A 90 2.02 -3.28 -10.90
C GLN A 90 1.16 -3.77 -12.06
N ASP A 91 1.00 -2.90 -13.06
CA ASP A 91 0.14 -3.09 -14.24
C ASP A 91 -1.26 -3.59 -13.87
N ALA A 92 -1.75 -3.15 -12.72
CA ALA A 92 -2.94 -3.69 -12.07
C ALA A 92 -4.19 -3.13 -12.73
N LYS A 93 -5.01 -4.01 -13.30
CA LYS A 93 -6.29 -3.66 -13.92
C LYS A 93 -7.43 -4.25 -13.09
N PHE A 94 -8.22 -3.39 -12.49
CA PHE A 94 -9.40 -3.73 -11.72
C PHE A 94 -10.66 -3.54 -12.55
N LYS A 95 -11.57 -4.51 -12.47
CA LYS A 95 -12.91 -4.43 -13.04
C LYS A 95 -13.91 -5.02 -12.06
N GLY A 96 -14.83 -4.19 -11.58
CA GLY A 96 -15.83 -4.57 -10.60
C GLY A 96 -17.07 -3.69 -10.66
N HIS A 97 -17.87 -3.73 -9.61
CA HIS A 97 -19.10 -2.95 -9.48
C HIS A 97 -19.08 -2.06 -8.23
N LYS A 98 -19.55 -0.82 -8.39
CA LYS A 98 -19.88 0.11 -7.30
C LYS A 98 -21.39 0.36 -7.32
N GLY A 99 -22.13 -0.42 -6.53
CA GLY A 99 -23.58 -0.49 -6.67
C GLY A 99 -23.94 -1.09 -8.03
N LEU A 100 -24.78 -0.40 -8.79
CA LEU A 100 -25.17 -0.84 -10.14
C LEU A 100 -24.16 -0.44 -11.23
N GLN A 101 -23.23 0.46 -10.94
CA GLN A 101 -22.28 0.99 -11.91
C GLN A 101 -21.04 0.09 -12.01
N MET A 102 -20.69 -0.34 -13.22
CA MET A 102 -19.40 -0.98 -13.48
C MET A 102 -18.28 0.06 -13.38
N TYR A 103 -17.13 -0.36 -12.87
CA TYR A 103 -15.92 0.46 -12.91
C TYR A 103 -14.75 -0.32 -13.52
N HIS A 104 -13.86 0.45 -14.13
CA HIS A 104 -12.58 -0.01 -14.63
C HIS A 104 -11.51 0.93 -14.09
N GLN A 105 -10.44 0.38 -13.54
CA GLN A 105 -9.33 1.16 -13.01
C GLN A 105 -8.02 0.48 -13.38
N THR A 106 -7.08 1.25 -13.91
CA THR A 106 -5.70 0.81 -14.16
C THR A 106 -4.79 1.64 -13.28
N VAL A 107 -3.90 0.99 -12.53
CA VAL A 107 -2.91 1.65 -11.67
C VAL A 107 -1.56 0.95 -11.76
N GLY A 108 -0.50 1.69 -11.43
CA GLY A 108 0.87 1.18 -11.50
C GLY A 108 1.30 0.79 -12.92
N ALA A 109 0.84 1.54 -13.93
CA ALA A 109 1.19 1.30 -15.33
C ALA A 109 2.52 1.98 -15.67
N GLY A 110 3.50 1.23 -16.17
CA GLY A 110 4.85 1.71 -16.48
C GLY A 110 5.77 1.82 -15.25
N GLU A 111 5.26 2.36 -14.14
CA GLU A 111 5.92 2.38 -12.83
C GLU A 111 4.97 1.77 -11.77
N PRO A 112 5.46 0.95 -10.82
CA PRO A 112 4.62 0.44 -9.75
C PRO A 112 4.01 1.55 -8.90
N LEU A 113 2.76 1.35 -8.49
CA LEU A 113 2.15 2.18 -7.45
C LEU A 113 2.51 1.59 -6.09
N TYR A 114 3.13 2.42 -5.25
CA TYR A 114 3.41 2.13 -3.85
C TYR A 114 2.47 2.92 -2.95
N ALA A 115 1.89 2.26 -1.94
CA ALA A 115 0.97 2.90 -1.01
C ALA A 115 1.02 2.27 0.39
N VAL A 116 0.63 3.04 1.40
CA VAL A 116 0.47 2.54 2.77
C VAL A 116 -0.99 2.13 2.97
N ILE A 117 -1.24 0.94 3.50
CA ILE A 117 -2.58 0.49 3.88
C ILE A 117 -3.08 1.40 5.01
N ALA A 118 -4.19 2.08 4.78
CA ALA A 118 -4.84 2.95 5.75
C ALA A 118 -5.94 2.21 6.52
N ASP A 119 -6.64 1.29 5.86
CA ASP A 119 -7.71 0.49 6.46
C ASP A 119 -7.96 -0.78 5.62
N CYS A 120 -8.58 -1.80 6.22
CA CYS A 120 -8.91 -3.05 5.56
C CYS A 120 -10.35 -3.51 5.88
N GLU A 121 -11.19 -3.64 4.85
CA GLU A 121 -12.51 -4.24 4.94
C GLU A 121 -12.41 -5.73 4.54
N VAL A 122 -11.93 -6.58 5.47
CA VAL A 122 -11.58 -8.00 5.20
C VAL A 122 -12.71 -8.77 4.51
N LYS A 123 -13.96 -8.60 4.98
CA LYS A 123 -15.14 -9.27 4.40
C LYS A 123 -15.42 -8.89 2.94
N LYS A 124 -14.92 -7.73 2.49
CA LYS A 124 -15.11 -7.21 1.14
C LYS A 124 -13.84 -7.33 0.28
N SER A 125 -12.81 -8.02 0.78
CA SER A 125 -11.51 -8.13 0.15
C SER A 125 -11.00 -6.77 -0.34
N LYS A 126 -11.18 -5.72 0.48
CA LYS A 126 -10.96 -4.34 0.09
C LYS A 126 -10.00 -3.66 1.03
N VAL A 127 -9.01 -2.98 0.46
CA VAL A 127 -8.06 -2.14 1.18
C VAL A 127 -8.31 -0.68 0.85
N LYS A 128 -8.21 0.18 1.85
CA LYS A 128 -8.08 1.62 1.69
C LYS A 128 -6.62 1.97 1.89
N VAL A 129 -6.08 2.87 1.07
CA VAL A 129 -4.67 3.23 1.12
C VAL A 129 -4.48 4.75 1.19
N PHE A 130 -3.30 5.16 1.62
CA PHE A 130 -2.72 6.47 1.33
C PHE A 130 -1.67 6.32 0.25
N GLN A 131 -1.74 7.16 -0.79
CA GLN A 131 -0.82 7.14 -1.92
C GLN A 131 -0.54 8.55 -2.42
N ALA A 132 0.59 8.76 -3.07
CA ALA A 132 0.83 10.00 -3.80
C ALA A 132 -0.22 10.20 -4.90
N ASN A 133 -0.73 11.42 -5.03
CA ASN A 133 -1.68 11.76 -6.06
C ASN A 133 -0.94 11.99 -7.39
N GLN A 134 -1.37 11.30 -8.45
CA GLN A 134 -0.79 11.41 -9.79
C GLN A 134 -1.63 12.25 -10.76
N HIS A 135 -2.68 12.92 -10.27
CA HIS A 135 -3.44 13.85 -11.08
C HIS A 135 -2.61 15.10 -11.39
N VAL A 136 -2.63 15.53 -12.65
CA VAL A 136 -1.86 16.69 -13.12
C VAL A 136 -2.16 17.91 -12.25
N GLY A 137 -1.11 18.53 -11.71
CA GLY A 137 -1.19 19.70 -10.84
C GLY A 137 -1.57 19.40 -9.39
N GLN A 138 -1.73 18.13 -8.99
CA GLN A 138 -2.02 17.74 -7.61
C GLN A 138 -0.83 16.98 -7.01
N GLN A 139 0.00 17.68 -6.24
CA GLN A 139 1.12 17.06 -5.52
C GLN A 139 0.77 16.79 -4.05
N THR A 140 -0.40 16.19 -3.84
CA THR A 140 -0.90 15.81 -2.50
C THR A 140 -0.81 14.31 -2.29
N VAL A 141 -1.15 13.85 -1.09
CA VAL A 141 -1.42 12.44 -0.82
C VAL A 141 -2.93 12.27 -0.82
N GLU A 142 -3.43 11.28 -1.54
CA GLU A 142 -4.85 10.96 -1.61
C GLU A 142 -5.17 9.66 -0.87
N SER A 143 -6.47 9.43 -0.65
CA SER A 143 -6.95 8.13 -0.20
C SER A 143 -7.67 7.41 -1.33
N ALA A 144 -7.16 6.22 -1.66
CA ALA A 144 -7.73 5.35 -2.68
C ALA A 144 -8.24 4.03 -2.06
N SER A 145 -9.02 3.27 -2.84
CA SER A 145 -9.53 1.98 -2.41
C SER A 145 -9.42 0.95 -3.53
N TYR A 146 -8.94 -0.24 -3.19
CA TYR A 146 -8.78 -1.35 -4.11
C TYR A 146 -9.47 -2.59 -3.57
N ARG A 147 -10.35 -3.18 -4.38
CA ARG A 147 -10.92 -4.51 -4.13
C ARG A 147 -10.02 -5.54 -4.78
N LEU A 148 -9.32 -6.33 -3.96
CA LEU A 148 -8.32 -7.29 -4.43
C LEU A 148 -8.97 -8.35 -5.35
N GLU A 149 -10.21 -8.74 -5.04
CA GLU A 149 -11.01 -9.68 -5.85
C GLU A 149 -11.36 -9.15 -7.25
N ASP A 150 -11.34 -7.84 -7.46
CA ASP A 150 -11.67 -7.22 -8.75
C ASP A 150 -10.46 -7.16 -9.70
N LEU A 151 -9.27 -7.62 -9.28
CA LEU A 151 -8.08 -7.66 -10.13
C LEU A 151 -8.27 -8.65 -11.30
N LYS A 152 -8.11 -8.14 -12.53
CA LYS A 152 -8.19 -8.94 -13.77
C LYS A 152 -6.83 -9.24 -14.37
N SER A 153 -5.87 -8.33 -14.26
CA SER A 153 -4.49 -8.52 -14.70
C SER A 153 -3.53 -7.68 -13.87
N GLY A 154 -2.23 -7.91 -14.03
CA GLY A 154 -1.19 -7.29 -13.20
C GLY A 154 -1.00 -8.03 -11.89
N SER A 155 -0.32 -7.39 -10.94
CA SER A 155 0.00 -8.01 -9.65
C SER A 155 -0.24 -7.07 -8.47
N ILE A 156 -0.51 -7.70 -7.32
CA ILE A 156 -0.60 -7.08 -6.01
C ILE A 156 0.37 -7.80 -5.10
N LYS A 157 1.26 -7.05 -4.44
CA LYS A 157 2.10 -7.54 -3.35
C LYS A 157 1.86 -6.69 -2.12
N ILE A 158 1.73 -7.31 -0.96
CA ILE A 158 1.63 -6.59 0.32
C ILE A 158 2.74 -7.08 1.23
N TYR A 159 3.47 -6.13 1.77
CA TYR A 159 4.62 -6.34 2.64
C TYR A 159 4.31 -5.85 4.04
N ARG A 160 4.69 -6.68 5.02
CA ARG A 160 4.85 -6.23 6.38
C ARG A 160 6.25 -5.65 6.54
N VAL A 161 6.32 -4.37 6.89
CA VAL A 161 7.59 -3.74 7.24
C VAL A 161 8.12 -4.40 8.51
N LEU A 162 9.41 -4.68 8.52
CA LEU A 162 10.11 -5.27 9.66
C LEU A 162 10.85 -4.19 10.42
N GLU A 163 11.12 -4.43 11.70
CA GLU A 163 12.12 -3.64 12.41
C GLU A 163 13.54 -4.06 12.00
N THR A 164 14.48 -3.11 12.03
CA THR A 164 15.93 -3.34 11.86
C THR A 164 16.63 -3.60 13.18
#